data_AF-G3ML66-F1
#
_entry.id   AF-G3ML66-F1
#
_cell.length_a   1.000
_cell.length_b   1.000
_cell.length_c   1.000
_cell.angle_alpha   90.00
_cell.angle_beta   90.00
_cell.angle_gamma   90.00
#
_symmetry.space_group_name_H-M   'P 1'
#
loop_
_entity.id
_entity.type
_entity.pdbx_description
1 polymer ?
#
loop_
_entity_poly.entity_id
_entity_poly.type
_entity_poly.pdbx_seq_one_letter_code
_entity_poly.pdbx_strand_id
1 'polypeptide(L)'
;MAWRKNTLLLLILTVTTCSGIGKHWRHVNLERQAWVYIDRLNTSKHNIVTWSLTENCTYWEKHNKTKGMHPIQAQAKLAPCKVVIKNKRSLEGRSCIGVFMWRWRHTIESPFHLPVTVRLPILAAGRLPPRMYTIDLNNLTKGFTHIEKWGPNASVVGPEVFKRQCKITAKATFKGYFVYAKARSNKPDLKWRVVGAGRLHNESIGLMQLSHRTLSYDLKGLYKEFLMCHKRNKRH
;
A
#
# COMPACT_ATOMS: atom_id res chain seq x y z
N MET A 1 -18.21 -72.42 -19.67
CA MET A 1 -18.11 -71.65 -18.41
C MET A 1 -16.94 -70.66 -18.57
N ALA A 2 -17.23 -69.44 -19.00
CA ALA A 2 -16.21 -68.44 -19.34
C ALA A 2 -16.58 -67.11 -18.68
N TRP A 3 -15.75 -66.68 -17.73
CA TRP A 3 -15.94 -65.47 -16.94
C TRP A 3 -15.60 -64.23 -17.77
N ARG A 4 -16.56 -63.31 -17.91
CA ARG A 4 -16.30 -61.95 -18.40
C ARG A 4 -15.66 -61.12 -17.29
N LYS A 5 -14.41 -60.68 -17.48
CA LYS A 5 -13.79 -59.64 -16.67
C LYS A 5 -14.34 -58.28 -17.10
N ASN A 6 -15.18 -57.68 -16.24
CA ASN A 6 -15.55 -56.27 -16.35
C ASN A 6 -14.41 -55.43 -15.77
N THR A 7 -13.62 -54.81 -16.64
CA THR A 7 -12.60 -53.83 -16.23
C THR A 7 -13.28 -52.46 -16.12
N LEU A 8 -13.59 -52.05 -14.90
CA LEU A 8 -14.11 -50.71 -14.60
C LEU A 8 -12.96 -49.70 -14.78
N LEU A 9 -13.00 -48.90 -15.84
CA LEU A 9 -12.06 -47.78 -16.01
C LEU A 9 -12.45 -46.64 -15.06
N LEU A 10 -11.75 -46.51 -13.94
CA LEU A 10 -11.85 -45.34 -13.06
C LEU A 10 -11.16 -44.16 -13.74
N LEU A 11 -11.95 -43.27 -14.36
CA LEU A 11 -11.49 -41.95 -14.82
C LEU A 11 -11.25 -41.08 -13.59
N ILE A 12 -10.02 -41.10 -13.08
CA ILE A 12 -9.56 -40.13 -12.07
C ILE A 12 -9.38 -38.80 -12.79
N LEU A 13 -10.39 -37.93 -12.69
CA LEU A 13 -10.28 -36.51 -13.00
C LEU A 13 -9.30 -35.88 -12.00
N THR A 14 -8.01 -35.94 -12.29
CA THR A 14 -7.04 -35.09 -11.62
C THR A 14 -7.32 -33.66 -12.06
N VAL A 15 -8.02 -32.90 -11.20
CA VAL A 15 -8.09 -31.45 -11.32
C VAL A 15 -6.69 -30.92 -11.05
N THR A 16 -5.89 -30.83 -12.12
CA THR A 16 -4.62 -30.12 -12.10
C THR A 16 -4.95 -28.65 -11.89
N THR A 17 -4.97 -28.22 -10.63
CA THR A 17 -5.05 -26.80 -10.30
C THR A 17 -3.78 -26.17 -10.83
N CYS A 18 -3.88 -25.59 -12.03
CA CYS A 18 -2.85 -24.75 -12.57
C CYS A 18 -2.70 -23.57 -11.61
N SER A 19 -1.73 -23.66 -10.70
CA SER A 19 -1.35 -22.58 -9.79
C SER A 19 -0.62 -21.51 -10.60
N GLY A 20 -1.36 -20.88 -11.50
CA GLY A 20 -1.04 -19.55 -11.96
C GLY A 20 -1.14 -18.64 -10.75
N ILE A 21 -0.03 -18.03 -10.37
CA ILE A 21 0.03 -16.94 -9.39
C ILE A 21 -1.05 -15.92 -9.78
N GLY A 22 -2.18 -16.02 -9.09
CA GLY A 22 -3.41 -15.40 -9.56
C GLY A 22 -3.29 -13.88 -9.51
N LYS A 23 -3.94 -13.27 -10.50
CA LYS A 23 -4.23 -11.83 -10.64
C LYS A 23 -5.16 -11.34 -9.51
N HIS A 24 -4.94 -11.73 -8.26
CA HIS A 24 -5.85 -11.44 -7.15
C HIS A 24 -5.65 -10.02 -6.63
N TRP A 25 -6.73 -9.26 -6.67
CA TRP A 25 -6.87 -8.00 -5.96
C TRP A 25 -6.87 -8.28 -4.45
N ARG A 26 -6.25 -7.39 -3.67
CA ARG A 26 -6.16 -7.52 -2.22
C ARG A 26 -6.33 -6.16 -1.57
N HIS A 27 -7.23 -6.10 -0.60
CA HIS A 27 -7.42 -4.93 0.21
C HIS A 27 -7.33 -5.34 1.68
N VAL A 28 -6.45 -4.69 2.41
CA VAL A 28 -6.22 -4.93 3.83
C VAL A 28 -6.74 -3.75 4.61
N ASN A 29 -7.57 -4.00 5.62
CA ASN A 29 -7.95 -2.99 6.60
C ASN A 29 -7.25 -3.32 7.93
N LEU A 30 -6.33 -2.45 8.36
CA LEU A 30 -5.48 -2.67 9.53
C LEU A 30 -6.29 -2.61 10.83
N GLU A 31 -7.31 -1.75 10.90
CA GLU A 31 -8.21 -1.64 12.05
C GLU A 31 -9.03 -2.92 12.25
N ARG A 32 -9.53 -3.50 11.14
CA ARG A 32 -10.18 -4.80 11.14
C ARG A 32 -9.25 -5.91 11.64
N GLN A 33 -7.96 -5.89 11.28
CA GLN A 33 -7.01 -6.88 11.77
C GLN A 33 -6.72 -6.71 13.27
N ALA A 34 -6.68 -5.47 13.76
CA ALA A 34 -6.60 -5.21 15.20
C ALA A 34 -7.84 -5.71 15.94
N TRP A 35 -9.03 -5.47 15.39
CA TRP A 35 -10.28 -5.99 15.94
C TRP A 35 -10.27 -7.52 16.02
N VAL A 36 -9.87 -8.23 14.95
CA VAL A 36 -9.74 -9.70 14.94
C VAL A 36 -8.77 -10.18 16.03
N TYR A 37 -7.66 -9.48 16.24
CA TYR A 37 -6.72 -9.82 17.30
C TYR A 37 -7.33 -9.65 18.69
N ILE A 38 -8.04 -8.54 18.94
CA ILE A 38 -8.69 -8.26 20.22
C ILE A 38 -9.84 -9.25 20.49
N ASP A 39 -10.63 -9.56 19.48
CA ASP A 39 -11.74 -10.52 19.57
C ASP A 39 -11.22 -11.91 19.98
N ARG A 40 -10.17 -12.40 19.32
CA ARG A 40 -9.49 -13.65 19.71
C ARG A 40 -9.01 -13.63 21.15
N LEU A 41 -8.41 -12.53 21.61
CA LEU A 41 -8.01 -12.39 23.00
C LEU A 41 -9.22 -12.43 23.96
N ASN A 42 -10.35 -11.85 23.59
CA ASN A 42 -11.55 -11.88 24.42
C ASN A 42 -12.15 -13.28 24.55
N THR A 43 -12.06 -14.13 23.52
CA THR A 43 -12.51 -15.54 23.63
C THR A 43 -11.82 -16.31 24.76
N SER A 44 -10.56 -15.96 25.10
CA SER A 44 -9.83 -16.51 26.24
C SER A 44 -10.09 -15.77 27.57
N LYS A 45 -11.32 -15.26 27.77
CA LYS A 45 -11.81 -14.59 29.00
C LYS A 45 -10.94 -13.40 29.43
N HIS A 46 -10.61 -12.50 28.49
CA HIS A 46 -9.75 -11.36 28.77
C HIS A 46 -10.47 -10.05 29.16
N ASN A 47 -11.81 -10.00 29.15
CA ASN A 47 -12.63 -8.85 29.57
C ASN A 47 -12.06 -7.49 29.08
N ILE A 48 -11.71 -7.42 27.79
CA ILE A 48 -11.18 -6.21 27.16
C ILE A 48 -12.34 -5.24 26.92
N VAL A 49 -12.21 -4.03 27.43
CA VAL A 49 -13.27 -2.99 27.37
C VAL A 49 -12.98 -1.91 26.33
N THR A 50 -11.71 -1.65 26.02
CA THR A 50 -11.33 -0.69 24.97
C THR A 50 -9.93 -1.01 24.44
N TRP A 51 -9.64 -0.55 23.23
CA TRP A 51 -8.35 -0.67 22.57
C TRP A 51 -8.13 0.49 21.61
N SER A 52 -6.87 0.78 21.30
CA SER A 52 -6.50 1.80 20.31
C SER A 52 -5.22 1.43 19.58
N LEU A 53 -5.24 1.59 18.26
CA LEU A 53 -4.07 1.50 17.38
C LEU A 53 -3.21 2.76 17.39
N THR A 54 -3.83 3.91 17.67
CA THR A 54 -3.22 5.23 17.53
C THR A 54 -2.78 5.78 18.88
N GLU A 55 -2.15 6.95 18.85
CA GLU A 55 -1.73 7.66 20.06
C GLU A 55 -2.88 8.28 20.85
N ASN A 56 -4.08 8.37 20.26
CA ASN A 56 -5.24 9.04 20.84
C ASN A 56 -5.93 8.17 21.90
N CYS A 57 -5.25 7.91 23.01
CA CYS A 57 -5.85 7.30 24.18
C CYS A 57 -5.11 7.69 25.47
N THR A 58 -5.82 7.60 26.60
CA THR A 58 -5.34 7.97 27.93
C THR A 58 -4.08 7.24 28.38
N TYR A 59 -3.79 6.08 27.78
CA TYR A 59 -2.54 5.38 28.01
C TYR A 59 -1.33 6.18 27.51
N TRP A 60 -1.36 6.65 26.27
CA TRP A 60 -0.21 7.34 25.67
C TRP A 60 0.01 8.73 26.27
N GLU A 61 -1.05 9.42 26.69
CA GLU A 61 -0.95 10.66 27.46
C GLU A 61 -0.10 10.50 28.73
N LYS A 62 -0.24 9.38 29.44
CA LYS A 62 0.48 9.09 30.69
C LYS A 62 1.85 8.48 30.48
N HIS A 63 2.11 7.88 29.32
CA HIS A 63 3.31 7.08 29.04
C HIS A 63 4.19 7.62 27.91
N ASN A 64 3.96 8.85 27.45
CA ASN A 64 4.66 9.49 26.33
C ASN A 64 6.20 9.60 26.48
N LYS A 65 6.74 9.48 27.70
CA LYS A 65 8.19 9.53 27.99
C LYS A 65 8.85 8.15 28.18
N THR A 66 8.12 7.05 27.99
CA THR A 66 8.67 5.70 28.20
C THR A 66 9.70 5.35 27.13
N LYS A 67 10.97 5.21 27.51
CA LYS A 67 12.07 4.95 26.56
C LYS A 67 11.83 3.64 25.78
N GLY A 68 11.86 3.73 24.45
CA GLY A 68 11.72 2.58 23.55
C GLY A 68 10.28 2.09 23.35
N MET A 69 9.29 2.75 23.94
CA MET A 69 7.88 2.42 23.79
C MET A 69 7.12 3.63 23.22
N HIS A 70 6.57 3.47 22.02
CA HIS A 70 5.88 4.53 21.31
C HIS A 70 4.66 3.98 20.58
N PRO A 71 3.64 4.84 20.32
CA PRO A 71 2.53 4.50 19.45
C PRO A 71 3.00 4.00 18.09
N ILE A 72 2.13 3.31 17.35
CA ILE A 72 2.44 2.89 15.99
C ILE A 72 2.72 4.12 15.13
N GLN A 73 3.90 4.13 14.52
CA GLN A 73 4.28 5.07 13.47
C GLN A 73 4.29 4.32 12.14
N ALA A 74 3.64 4.92 11.14
CA ALA A 74 3.56 4.36 9.80
C ALA A 74 4.54 5.07 8.87
N GLN A 75 5.14 4.31 7.97
CA GLN A 75 6.01 4.81 6.92
C GLN A 75 5.74 4.07 5.63
N ALA A 76 5.91 4.74 4.50
CA ALA A 76 5.78 4.13 3.19
C ALA A 76 7.00 4.42 2.33
N LYS A 77 7.38 3.45 1.49
CA LYS A 77 8.45 3.61 0.51
C LYS A 77 8.03 3.01 -0.83
N LEU A 78 8.02 3.82 -1.89
CA LEU A 78 7.79 3.37 -3.26
C LEU A 78 9.11 2.88 -3.87
N ALA A 79 9.08 1.69 -4.45
CA ALA A 79 10.19 1.15 -5.23
C ALA A 79 10.31 1.91 -6.57
N PRO A 80 11.52 2.24 -7.02
CA PRO A 80 11.72 2.94 -8.28
C PRO A 80 11.30 2.06 -9.46
N CYS A 81 10.67 2.66 -10.47
CA CYS A 81 10.51 1.98 -11.76
C CYS A 81 11.85 1.87 -12.45
N LYS A 82 12.36 0.65 -12.61
CA LYS A 82 13.58 0.38 -13.37
C LYS A 82 13.30 0.56 -14.86
N VAL A 83 13.60 1.74 -15.40
CA VAL A 83 13.47 1.98 -16.84
C VAL A 83 14.73 2.64 -17.38
N VAL A 84 15.39 1.95 -18.31
CA VAL A 84 16.47 2.51 -19.11
C VAL A 84 15.84 3.24 -20.31
N ILE A 85 16.04 4.55 -20.40
CA ILE A 85 15.68 5.33 -21.60
C ILE A 85 16.96 5.43 -22.43
N LYS A 86 17.05 4.67 -23.52
CA LYS A 86 18.21 4.70 -24.42
C LYS A 86 18.38 6.06 -25.12
N ASN A 87 17.28 6.78 -25.39
CA ASN A 87 17.29 8.10 -26.06
C ASN A 87 16.57 9.16 -25.21
N LYS A 88 17.31 9.97 -24.46
CA LYS A 88 16.79 11.11 -23.68
C LYS A 88 16.78 12.39 -24.54
N ARG A 89 15.90 12.46 -25.55
CA ARG A 89 15.67 13.74 -26.21
C ARG A 89 14.98 14.68 -25.21
N SER A 90 15.62 15.81 -24.91
CA SER A 90 15.03 16.84 -24.04
C SER A 90 13.73 17.37 -24.65
N LEU A 91 12.74 17.60 -23.78
CA LEU A 91 11.49 18.29 -24.09
C LEU A 91 11.47 19.69 -23.47
N GLU A 92 12.61 20.17 -22.96
CA GLU A 92 12.73 21.54 -22.49
C GLU A 92 12.44 22.55 -23.61
N GLY A 93 11.87 23.69 -23.21
CA GLY A 93 11.40 24.71 -24.16
C GLY A 93 10.09 24.36 -24.87
N ARG A 94 9.48 23.20 -24.62
CA ARG A 94 8.11 22.86 -25.08
C ARG A 94 7.08 23.16 -24.01
N SER A 95 5.82 23.28 -24.45
CA SER A 95 4.66 23.31 -23.58
C SER A 95 4.09 21.90 -23.49
N CYS A 96 4.06 21.33 -22.28
CA CYS A 96 3.74 19.92 -22.06
C CYS A 96 2.71 19.74 -20.95
N ILE A 97 1.81 18.79 -21.16
CA ILE A 97 0.92 18.25 -20.12
C ILE A 97 1.31 16.79 -19.87
N GLY A 98 1.49 16.46 -18.59
CA GLY A 98 1.75 15.10 -18.14
C GLY A 98 0.54 14.53 -17.42
N VAL A 99 0.13 13.32 -17.78
CA VAL A 99 -0.90 12.56 -17.09
C VAL A 99 -0.24 11.35 -16.43
N PHE A 100 -0.33 11.27 -15.11
CA PHE A 100 0.33 10.26 -14.29
C PHE A 100 -0.73 9.46 -13.56
N MET A 101 -0.80 8.16 -13.83
CA MET A 101 -1.85 7.30 -13.30
C MET A 101 -1.23 6.17 -12.47
N TRP A 102 -1.67 6.03 -11.24
CA TRP A 102 -1.36 4.90 -10.37
C TRP A 102 -2.60 4.03 -10.26
N ARG A 103 -2.47 2.73 -10.55
CA ARG A 103 -3.54 1.74 -10.42
C ARG A 103 -3.09 0.64 -9.48
N TRP A 104 -3.63 0.63 -8.27
CA TRP A 104 -3.25 -0.30 -7.23
C TRP A 104 -4.13 -1.56 -7.27
N ARG A 105 -3.48 -2.71 -7.11
CA ARG A 105 -4.14 -4.02 -6.97
C ARG A 105 -4.09 -4.51 -5.54
N HIS A 106 -3.00 -4.22 -4.84
CA HIS A 106 -2.87 -4.46 -3.41
C HIS A 106 -2.88 -3.12 -2.70
N THR A 107 -3.95 -2.84 -1.95
CA THR A 107 -4.16 -1.59 -1.22
C THR A 107 -4.30 -1.85 0.27
N ILE A 108 -4.16 -0.79 1.06
CA ILE A 108 -4.32 -0.83 2.51
C ILE A 108 -5.16 0.36 2.97
N GLU A 109 -6.02 0.10 3.94
CA GLU A 109 -6.75 1.09 4.73
C GLU A 109 -6.25 0.99 6.17
N SER A 110 -5.90 2.12 6.75
CA SER A 110 -5.38 2.22 8.10
C SER A 110 -5.67 3.61 8.68
N PRO A 111 -5.62 3.78 10.01
CA PRO A 111 -5.75 5.10 10.62
C PRO A 111 -4.48 5.96 10.48
N PHE A 112 -3.48 5.53 9.71
CA PHE A 112 -2.20 6.21 9.57
C PHE A 112 -2.00 6.73 8.16
N HIS A 113 -1.43 7.93 8.05
CA HIS A 113 -0.95 8.45 6.78
C HIS A 113 0.25 7.64 6.26
N LEU A 114 0.28 7.41 4.95
CA LEU A 114 1.35 6.69 4.26
C LEU A 114 1.91 7.54 3.11
N PRO A 115 2.46 8.74 3.39
CA PRO A 115 2.92 9.64 2.36
C PRO A 115 4.17 9.11 1.65
N VAL A 116 4.19 9.22 0.33
CA VAL A 116 5.38 9.00 -0.49
C VAL A 116 5.55 10.14 -1.48
N THR A 117 6.74 10.73 -1.48
CA THR A 117 7.11 11.77 -2.45
C THR A 117 7.81 11.18 -3.66
N VAL A 118 7.36 11.55 -4.85
CA VAL A 118 7.91 11.14 -6.14
C VAL A 118 8.34 12.34 -6.96
N ARG A 119 9.30 12.12 -7.87
CA ARG A 119 9.75 13.09 -8.87
C ARG A 119 9.05 12.79 -10.19
N LEU A 120 8.21 13.71 -10.66
CA LEU A 120 7.54 13.63 -11.95
C LEU A 120 8.30 14.42 -13.01
N PRO A 121 8.38 13.93 -14.27
CA PRO A 121 7.99 12.59 -14.70
C PRO A 121 8.90 11.47 -14.13
N ILE A 122 8.32 10.30 -13.83
CA ILE A 122 9.08 9.14 -13.31
C ILE A 122 9.73 8.38 -14.47
N LEU A 123 8.94 8.07 -15.51
CA LEU A 123 9.33 7.23 -16.64
C LEU A 123 9.99 8.04 -17.76
N ALA A 124 9.67 9.32 -17.91
CA ALA A 124 10.38 10.26 -18.78
C ALA A 124 11.41 11.10 -18.01
N ALA A 125 11.95 10.60 -16.89
CA ALA A 125 12.92 11.32 -16.07
C ALA A 125 14.08 11.89 -16.90
N GLY A 126 14.35 13.19 -16.71
CA GLY A 126 15.37 13.94 -17.44
C GLY A 126 14.92 14.48 -18.81
N ARG A 127 13.67 14.27 -19.23
CA ARG A 127 13.12 14.94 -20.42
C ARG A 127 12.46 16.29 -20.12
N LEU A 128 12.04 16.50 -18.87
CA LEU A 128 11.42 17.74 -18.36
C LEU A 128 11.99 18.04 -16.97
N PRO A 129 11.95 19.32 -16.52
CA PRO A 129 12.32 19.69 -15.16
C PRO A 129 11.48 18.92 -14.13
N PRO A 130 12.11 18.33 -13.10
CA PRO A 130 11.40 17.49 -12.14
C PRO A 130 10.45 18.32 -11.26
N ARG A 131 9.27 17.78 -10.98
CA ARG A 131 8.34 18.31 -9.97
C ARG A 131 8.09 17.28 -8.87
N MET A 132 8.10 17.75 -7.63
CA MET A 132 7.84 16.90 -6.47
C MET A 132 6.34 16.76 -6.28
N TYR A 133 5.89 15.53 -6.11
CA TYR A 133 4.48 15.23 -5.85
C TYR A 133 4.37 14.21 -4.73
N THR A 134 3.52 14.45 -3.75
CA THR A 134 3.31 13.57 -2.59
C THR A 134 1.97 12.85 -2.73
N ILE A 135 2.01 11.52 -2.63
CA ILE A 135 0.85 10.64 -2.68
C ILE A 135 0.70 10.00 -1.31
N ASP A 136 -0.48 10.10 -0.70
CA ASP A 136 -0.81 9.24 0.45
C ASP A 136 -1.24 7.87 -0.09
N LEU A 137 -0.53 6.82 0.30
CA LEU A 137 -0.84 5.45 -0.12
C LEU A 137 -1.96 4.81 0.74
N ASN A 138 -2.38 5.47 1.81
CA ASN A 138 -3.47 5.03 2.65
C ASN A 138 -4.82 5.32 1.97
N ASN A 139 -5.75 4.37 2.09
CA ASN A 139 -7.11 4.49 1.55
C ASN A 139 -7.18 4.83 0.05
N LEU A 140 -6.13 4.53 -0.72
CA LEU A 140 -6.18 4.70 -2.17
C LEU A 140 -7.20 3.72 -2.76
N THR A 141 -8.20 4.27 -3.45
CA THR A 141 -9.09 3.50 -4.31
C THR A 141 -8.30 2.88 -5.47
N LYS A 142 -8.94 2.03 -6.27
CA LYS A 142 -8.29 1.20 -7.33
C LYS A 142 -7.41 2.01 -8.32
N GLY A 143 -7.56 3.33 -8.40
CA GLY A 143 -6.58 4.18 -9.05
C GLY A 143 -6.70 5.66 -8.71
N PHE A 144 -5.60 6.37 -8.96
CA PHE A 144 -5.46 7.81 -8.76
C PHE A 144 -4.73 8.41 -9.97
N THR A 145 -5.10 9.63 -10.38
CA THR A 145 -4.53 10.35 -11.53
C THR A 145 -4.10 11.75 -11.10
N HIS A 146 -2.87 12.11 -11.44
CA HIS A 146 -2.33 13.47 -11.31
C HIS A 146 -2.05 14.06 -12.69
N ILE A 147 -2.33 15.35 -12.84
CA ILE A 147 -2.01 16.12 -14.05
C ILE A 147 -1.00 17.19 -13.69
N GLU A 148 0.09 17.26 -14.44
CA GLU A 148 1.14 18.27 -14.25
C GLU A 148 1.38 19.03 -15.56
N LYS A 149 1.70 20.31 -15.48
CA LYS A 149 1.82 21.19 -16.64
C LYS A 149 3.17 21.91 -16.65
N TRP A 150 3.89 21.87 -17.77
CA TRP A 150 5.16 22.57 -17.99
C TRP A 150 5.02 23.61 -19.10
N GLY A 151 5.41 24.85 -18.81
CA GLY A 151 5.41 25.95 -19.79
C GLY A 151 4.04 26.62 -19.99
N PRO A 152 4.02 27.75 -20.71
CA PRO A 152 2.79 28.48 -21.01
C PRO A 152 1.90 27.69 -21.96
N ASN A 153 0.58 27.86 -21.89
CA ASN A 153 -0.40 27.16 -22.75
C ASN A 153 -0.34 25.62 -22.68
N ALA A 154 0.27 25.03 -21.65
CA ALA A 154 0.24 23.59 -21.39
C ALA A 154 -1.18 23.02 -21.16
N SER A 155 -2.21 23.87 -21.14
CA SER A 155 -3.62 23.45 -21.19
C SER A 155 -4.05 22.97 -22.57
N VAL A 156 -3.34 23.33 -23.64
CA VAL A 156 -3.60 22.86 -25.00
C VAL A 156 -2.95 21.49 -25.20
N VAL A 157 -3.79 20.48 -25.43
CA VAL A 157 -3.35 19.10 -25.65
C VAL A 157 -2.59 19.03 -26.99
N GLY A 158 -1.28 18.82 -26.91
CA GLY A 158 -0.44 18.55 -28.08
C GLY A 158 -0.43 17.06 -28.46
N PRO A 159 0.34 16.66 -29.49
CA PRO A 159 0.53 15.25 -29.81
C PRO A 159 1.17 14.49 -28.64
N GLU A 160 0.81 13.21 -28.48
CA GLU A 160 1.47 12.30 -27.56
C GLU A 160 2.92 12.10 -28.00
N VAL A 161 3.87 12.43 -27.13
CA VAL A 161 5.32 12.28 -27.40
C VAL A 161 5.97 11.24 -26.50
N PHE A 162 5.24 10.79 -25.48
CA PHE A 162 5.71 9.76 -24.57
C PHE A 162 4.53 9.03 -23.93
N LYS A 163 4.59 7.70 -23.96
CA LYS A 163 3.67 6.82 -23.22
C LYS A 163 4.44 5.61 -22.73
N ARG A 164 4.47 5.41 -21.42
CA ARG A 164 5.05 4.21 -20.82
C ARG A 164 4.28 3.78 -19.59
N GLN A 165 4.47 2.51 -19.24
CA GLN A 165 3.95 1.94 -18.01
C GLN A 165 5.02 1.08 -17.33
N CYS A 166 4.94 0.97 -16.01
CA CYS A 166 5.75 0.06 -15.21
C CYS A 166 4.93 -0.58 -14.10
N LYS A 167 5.37 -1.75 -13.65
CA LYS A 167 4.92 -2.32 -12.38
C LYS A 167 5.52 -1.50 -11.25
N ILE A 168 4.70 -1.18 -10.26
CA ILE A 168 5.11 -0.48 -9.05
C ILE A 168 4.86 -1.35 -7.83
N THR A 169 5.72 -1.18 -6.84
CA THR A 169 5.56 -1.78 -5.52
C THR A 169 5.90 -0.72 -4.49
N ALA A 170 5.11 -0.62 -3.44
CA ALA A 170 5.44 0.19 -2.28
C ALA A 170 5.36 -0.67 -1.03
N LYS A 171 6.23 -0.41 -0.06
CA LYS A 171 6.21 -1.09 1.24
C LYS A 171 5.68 -0.12 2.29
N ALA A 172 4.55 -0.45 2.89
CA ALA A 172 4.07 0.18 4.12
C ALA A 172 4.65 -0.58 5.31
N THR A 173 5.15 0.17 6.30
CA THR A 173 5.74 -0.36 7.53
C THR A 173 5.09 0.33 8.73
N PHE A 174 4.62 -0.46 9.68
CA PHE A 174 3.99 0.02 10.92
C PHE A 174 4.87 -0.43 12.08
N LYS A 175 5.48 0.54 12.78
CA LYS A 175 6.42 0.27 13.87
C LYS A 175 5.95 0.90 15.16
N GLY A 176 5.90 0.11 16.23
CA GLY A 176 5.51 0.59 17.55
C GLY A 176 4.53 -0.37 18.21
N TYR A 177 3.67 0.19 19.05
CA TYR A 177 2.73 -0.57 19.86
C TYR A 177 1.33 -0.01 19.78
N PHE A 178 0.35 -0.90 19.87
CA PHE A 178 -1.03 -0.57 20.16
C PHE A 178 -1.38 -1.05 21.56
N VAL A 179 -2.49 -0.57 22.11
CA VAL A 179 -2.86 -0.84 23.49
C VAL A 179 -4.29 -1.31 23.62
N TYR A 180 -4.54 -2.06 24.69
CA TYR A 180 -5.89 -2.41 25.10
C TYR A 180 -6.01 -2.38 26.62
N ALA A 181 -7.22 -2.15 27.10
CA ALA A 181 -7.54 -2.08 28.51
C ALA A 181 -8.49 -3.21 28.92
N LYS A 182 -8.23 -3.76 30.10
CA LYS A 182 -9.13 -4.70 30.77
C LYS A 182 -9.81 -4.01 31.95
N ALA A 183 -11.06 -4.34 32.20
CA ALA A 183 -11.69 -4.03 33.48
C ALA A 183 -10.94 -4.76 34.62
N ARG A 184 -10.70 -4.09 35.73
CA ARG A 184 -10.27 -4.74 36.97
C ARG A 184 -11.51 -5.09 37.78
N SER A 185 -11.58 -6.32 38.29
CA SER A 185 -12.62 -6.69 39.24
C SER A 185 -12.61 -5.70 40.41
N ASN A 186 -13.75 -5.04 40.64
CA ASN A 186 -14.01 -4.15 41.77
C ASN A 186 -13.16 -2.86 41.83
N LYS A 187 -12.60 -2.37 40.71
CA LYS A 187 -11.94 -1.05 40.65
C LYS A 187 -12.36 -0.28 39.39
N PRO A 188 -12.52 1.06 39.47
CA PRO A 188 -12.81 1.90 38.30
C PRO A 188 -11.62 1.97 37.33
N ASP A 189 -10.41 1.63 37.79
CA ASP A 189 -9.19 1.72 37.00
C ASP A 189 -9.04 0.59 35.98
N LEU A 190 -8.66 0.99 34.77
CA LEU A 190 -8.33 0.10 33.67
C LEU A 190 -6.92 -0.50 33.81
N LYS A 191 -6.79 -1.81 33.58
CA LYS A 191 -5.48 -2.47 33.42
C LYS A 191 -5.08 -2.44 31.95
N TRP A 192 -4.18 -1.51 31.61
CA TRP A 192 -3.63 -1.40 30.26
C TRP A 192 -2.61 -2.48 29.94
N ARG A 193 -2.60 -2.90 28.68
CA ARG A 193 -1.68 -3.83 28.07
C ARG A 193 -1.19 -3.27 26.75
N VAL A 194 0.09 -3.49 26.47
CA VAL A 194 0.80 -3.00 25.29
C VAL A 194 1.12 -4.18 24.40
N VAL A 195 0.87 -4.04 23.11
CA VAL A 195 1.06 -5.10 22.12
C VAL A 195 1.85 -4.54 20.94
N GLY A 196 2.91 -5.23 20.55
CA GLY A 196 3.71 -4.82 19.39
C GLY A 196 2.92 -4.95 18.09
N ALA A 197 3.09 -3.99 17.17
CA ALA A 197 2.40 -4.00 15.87
C ALA A 197 2.62 -5.29 15.08
N GLY A 198 3.76 -5.96 15.26
CA GLY A 198 4.05 -7.23 14.59
C GLY A 198 3.10 -8.37 14.98
N ARG A 199 2.38 -8.27 16.10
CA ARG A 199 1.38 -9.25 16.54
C ARG A 199 0.09 -9.19 15.72
N LEU A 200 -0.08 -8.16 14.88
CA LEU A 200 -1.18 -8.03 13.92
C LEU A 200 -0.90 -8.73 12.58
N HIS A 201 0.16 -9.55 12.50
CA HIS A 201 0.51 -10.27 11.29
C HIS A 201 -0.60 -11.24 10.84
N ASN A 202 -0.73 -11.35 9.53
CA ASN A 202 -1.63 -12.28 8.89
C ASN A 202 -1.13 -12.50 7.46
N GLU A 203 -0.29 -13.52 7.29
CA GLU A 203 0.41 -13.78 6.03
C GLU A 203 -0.55 -14.16 4.89
N SER A 204 -1.71 -14.75 5.22
CA SER A 204 -2.75 -15.08 4.25
C SER A 204 -3.29 -13.85 3.50
N ILE A 205 -3.25 -12.68 4.14
CA ILE A 205 -3.61 -11.38 3.55
C ILE A 205 -2.36 -10.50 3.30
N GLY A 206 -1.16 -11.08 3.35
CA GLY A 206 0.09 -10.39 3.04
C GLY A 206 0.59 -9.40 4.11
N LEU A 207 0.01 -9.40 5.31
CA LEU A 207 0.55 -8.66 6.46
C LEU A 207 1.68 -9.47 7.09
N MET A 208 2.92 -9.03 6.86
CA MET A 208 4.13 -9.75 7.26
C MET A 208 4.70 -9.18 8.55
N GLN A 209 5.03 -10.06 9.50
CA GLN A 209 5.79 -9.70 10.69
C GLN A 209 7.27 -9.52 10.32
N LEU A 210 7.84 -8.33 10.56
CA LEU A 210 9.28 -8.11 10.44
C LEU A 210 9.99 -8.22 11.79
N SER A 211 9.31 -7.86 12.88
CA SER A 211 9.76 -8.06 14.25
C SER A 211 8.56 -8.06 15.20
N HIS A 212 8.77 -8.25 16.50
CA HIS A 212 7.70 -8.11 17.50
C HIS A 212 6.94 -6.77 17.39
N ARG A 213 7.66 -5.67 17.08
CA ARG A 213 7.11 -4.31 17.03
C ARG A 213 6.93 -3.78 15.60
N THR A 214 7.11 -4.61 14.58
CA THR A 214 7.12 -4.14 13.19
C THR A 214 6.31 -5.05 12.29
N LEU A 215 5.31 -4.46 11.67
CA LEU A 215 4.45 -5.06 10.66
C LEU A 215 4.77 -4.43 9.31
N SER A 216 4.65 -5.19 8.23
CA SER A 216 4.81 -4.68 6.87
C SER A 216 3.76 -5.20 5.91
N TYR A 217 3.50 -4.42 4.87
CA TYR A 217 2.59 -4.75 3.79
C TYR A 217 3.12 -4.21 2.46
N ASP A 218 3.15 -5.06 1.44
CA ASP A 218 3.55 -4.66 0.10
C ASP A 218 2.32 -4.27 -0.73
N LEU A 219 2.18 -2.98 -1.00
CA LEU A 219 1.27 -2.47 -2.02
C LEU A 219 1.85 -2.75 -3.41
N LYS A 220 0.99 -3.17 -4.34
CA LYS A 220 1.38 -3.54 -5.71
C LYS A 220 0.43 -2.94 -6.71
N GLY A 221 0.97 -2.44 -7.81
CA GLY A 221 0.17 -1.75 -8.81
C GLY A 221 0.86 -1.58 -10.15
N LEU A 222 0.25 -0.76 -10.99
CA LEU A 222 0.76 -0.30 -12.27
C LEU A 222 0.81 1.23 -12.26
N TYR A 223 1.92 1.78 -12.70
CA TYR A 223 2.05 3.19 -13.00
C TYR A 223 2.03 3.40 -14.51
N LYS A 224 1.31 4.41 -14.98
CA LYS A 224 1.29 4.85 -16.38
C LYS A 224 1.59 6.33 -16.45
N GLU A 225 2.36 6.69 -17.45
CA GLU A 225 2.76 8.07 -17.72
C GLU A 225 2.53 8.39 -19.20
N PHE A 226 1.89 9.52 -19.43
CA PHE A 226 1.65 10.10 -20.75
C PHE A 226 2.18 11.53 -20.74
N LEU A 227 2.97 11.90 -21.76
CA LEU A 227 3.33 13.29 -22.01
C LEU A 227 2.81 13.70 -23.39
N MET A 228 2.09 14.80 -23.42
CA MET A 228 1.59 15.44 -24.63
C MET A 228 2.21 16.84 -24.71
N CYS A 229 2.91 17.13 -25.80
CA CYS A 229 3.72 18.34 -25.92
C CYS A 229 3.58 19.00 -27.28
N HIS A 230 3.52 20.32 -27.31
CA HIS A 230 3.62 21.12 -28.54
C HIS A 230 4.83 22.07 -28.46
N LYS A 231 5.30 22.52 -29.63
CA LYS A 231 6.34 23.55 -29.70
C LYS A 231 5.79 24.82 -29.05
N ARG A 232 6.60 25.48 -28.22
CA ARG A 232 6.22 26.78 -27.68
C ARG A 232 6.16 27.76 -28.85
N ASN A 233 5.00 28.33 -29.12
CA ASN A 233 4.92 29.43 -30.08
C ASN A 233 5.76 30.58 -29.52
N LYS A 234 6.84 30.93 -30.22
CA LYS A 234 7.48 32.24 -30.03
C LYS A 234 6.45 33.26 -30.50
N ARG A 235 5.61 33.78 -29.60
CA ARG A 235 4.92 35.02 -29.92
C ARG A 235 5.98 36.12 -29.91
N HIS A 236 6.13 36.75 -31.07
CA HIS A 236 6.82 38.01 -31.28
C HIS A 236 6.31 39.07 -30.30
#